data_AF-A0A7K3ZV16-F1
#
_entry.id   AF-A0A7K3ZV16-F1
#
_cell.length_a   1.000
_cell.length_b   1.000
_cell.length_c   1.000
_cell.angle_alpha   90.00
_cell.angle_beta   90.00
_cell.angle_gamma   90.00
#
_symmetry.space_group_name_H-M   'P 1'
#
loop_
_entity.id
_entity.type
_entity.pdbx_description
1 polymer ?
#
loop_
_entity_poly.entity_id
_entity_poly.type
_entity_poly.pdbx_seq_one_letter_code
_entity_poly.pdbx_strand_id
1 'polypeptide(L)' 'MRKRAKHSDAVMTGILVTKFKMGQIGVEDLEQMAADESKAEKCSAARKVLDAVKDLPD' A
#
# COMPACT_ATOMS: atom_id res chain seq x y z
N MET A 1 20.17 -7.75 -8.49
CA MET A 1 18.73 -7.61 -8.81
C MET A 1 17.88 -6.82 -7.80
N ARG A 2 18.45 -6.18 -6.75
CA ARG A 2 17.68 -5.42 -5.74
C ARG A 2 16.95 -4.16 -6.24
N LYS A 3 17.41 -3.53 -7.32
CA LYS A 3 16.83 -2.25 -7.81
C LYS A 3 15.41 -2.40 -8.36
N ARG A 4 15.05 -3.54 -8.96
CA ARG A 4 13.72 -3.75 -9.58
C ARG A 4 12.61 -3.96 -8.56
N ALA A 5 12.87 -4.69 -7.48
CA ALA A 5 11.87 -4.92 -6.42
C ALA A 5 11.43 -3.60 -5.74
N LYS A 6 12.37 -2.69 -5.47
CA LYS A 6 12.06 -1.37 -4.91
C LYS A 6 11.23 -0.51 -5.86
N HIS A 7 11.45 -0.63 -7.16
CA HIS A 7 10.68 0.08 -8.17
C HIS A 7 9.26 -0.48 -8.29
N SER A 8 9.10 -1.80 -8.28
CA SER A 8 7.79 -2.48 -8.26
C SER A 8 6.94 -2.04 -7.06
N ASP A 9 7.57 -2.03 -5.88
CA ASP A 9 6.93 -1.65 -4.62
C ASP A 9 6.46 -0.18 -4.61
N ALA A 10 7.28 0.76 -5.08
CA ALA A 10 6.89 2.17 -5.19
C ALA A 10 5.71 2.39 -6.16
N VAL A 11 5.68 1.68 -7.28
CA VAL A 11 4.56 1.71 -8.24
C VAL A 11 3.29 1.15 -7.59
N MET A 12 3.40 0.01 -6.89
CA MET A 12 2.28 -0.60 -6.19
C MET A 12 1.71 0.32 -5.10
N THR A 13 2.58 0.99 -4.33
CA THR A 13 2.17 2.01 -3.34
C THR A 13 1.41 3.16 -4.01
N GLY A 14 1.92 3.71 -5.12
CA GLY A 14 1.24 4.80 -5.84
C GLY A 14 -0.15 4.40 -6.36
N ILE A 15 -0.30 3.15 -6.83
CA ILE A 15 -1.60 2.60 -7.23
C ILE A 15 -2.56 2.53 -6.04
N LEU A 16 -2.10 2.01 -4.90
CA LEU A 16 -2.94 1.89 -3.70
C LEU A 16 -3.36 3.25 -3.15
N VAL A 17 -2.46 4.24 -3.08
CA VAL A 17 -2.80 5.61 -2.67
C VAL A 17 -3.87 6.21 -3.59
N THR A 18 -3.74 6.02 -4.90
CA THR A 18 -4.72 6.54 -5.86
C THR A 18 -6.08 5.90 -5.65
N LYS A 19 -6.14 4.58 -5.50
CA LYS A 19 -7.41 3.86 -5.24
C LYS A 19 -8.06 4.29 -3.93
N PHE A 20 -7.26 4.48 -2.89
CA PHE A 20 -7.72 4.95 -1.58
C PHE A 20 -8.32 6.36 -1.67
N LYS A 21 -7.61 7.30 -2.30
CA LYS A 21 -8.11 8.68 -2.52
C LYS A 21 -9.38 8.74 -3.38
N MET A 22 -9.55 7.78 -4.27
CA MET A 22 -10.75 7.65 -5.12
C MET A 22 -11.90 6.90 -4.42
N GLY A 23 -11.73 6.47 -3.16
CA GLY A 23 -12.75 5.71 -2.43
C GLY A 23 -13.02 4.31 -2.98
N GLN A 24 -12.12 3.78 -3.82
CA GLN A 24 -12.25 2.42 -4.39
C GLN A 24 -11.81 1.33 -3.42
N ILE A 25 -10.97 1.69 -2.46
CA ILE A 25 -10.53 0.82 -1.36
C ILE A 25 -10.52 1.65 -0.07
N GLY A 26 -10.89 1.01 1.05
CA GLY A 26 -10.87 1.62 2.37
C GLY A 26 -9.64 1.25 3.20
N VAL A 27 -9.62 1.72 4.45
CA VAL A 27 -8.60 1.32 5.43
C VAL A 27 -8.65 -0.18 5.67
N GLU A 28 -9.84 -0.77 5.78
CA GLU A 28 -10.02 -2.20 6.01
C GLU A 28 -9.44 -3.06 4.87
N ASP A 29 -9.62 -2.64 3.61
CA ASP A 29 -8.99 -3.31 2.45
C ASP A 29 -7.46 -3.25 2.53
N LEU A 30 -6.91 -2.11 2.95
CA LEU A 30 -5.47 -1.94 3.12
C LEU A 30 -4.94 -2.79 4.29
N GLU A 31 -5.68 -2.91 5.40
CA GLU A 31 -5.33 -3.77 6.53
C GLU A 31 -5.34 -5.26 6.15
N GLN A 32 -6.35 -5.70 5.42
CA GLN A 32 -6.40 -7.07 4.88
C GLN A 32 -5.22 -7.33 3.92
N MET A 33 -4.88 -6.38 3.05
CA MET A 33 -3.72 -6.51 2.16
C MET A 33 -2.38 -6.47 2.92
N ALA A 34 -2.29 -5.73 4.02
CA ALA A 34 -1.12 -5.68 4.89
C ALA A 34 -0.93 -6.95 5.73
N ALA A 35 -2.02 -7.66 6.03
CA ALA A 35 -2.04 -8.95 6.71
C ALA A 35 -1.77 -10.13 5.76
N ASP A 36 -2.05 -9.98 4.46
CA ASP A 36 -1.78 -11.01 3.46
C ASP A 36 -0.28 -11.07 3.08
N GLU A 37 0.49 -11.85 3.85
CA GLU A 37 1.93 -12.07 3.62
C GLU A 37 2.23 -12.93 2.38
N SER A 38 1.23 -13.57 1.76
CA SER A 38 1.42 -14.39 0.56
C SER A 38 1.86 -13.56 -0.66
N LYS A 39 1.57 -12.25 -0.64
CA LYS A 39 1.95 -11.29 -1.69
C LYS A 39 2.84 -10.20 -1.09
N ALA A 40 4.10 -10.54 -0.84
CA ALA A 40 5.08 -9.67 -0.19
C ALA A 40 5.13 -8.22 -0.73
N GLU A 41 5.03 -8.01 -2.05
CA GLU A 41 5.01 -6.67 -2.66
C GLU A 41 3.73 -5.88 -2.33
N LYS A 42 2.57 -6.56 -2.28
CA LYS A 42 1.30 -5.91 -1.89
C LYS A 42 1.26 -5.61 -0.39
N CYS A 43 1.76 -6.52 0.43
CA CYS A 43 1.83 -6.38 1.88
C CYS A 43 2.68 -5.15 2.26
N SER A 44 3.89 -5.03 1.70
CA SER A 44 4.78 -3.89 1.91
C SER A 44 4.15 -2.58 1.44
N ALA A 45 3.54 -2.56 0.25
CA ALA A 45 2.89 -1.37 -0.28
C ALA A 45 1.70 -0.92 0.57
N ALA A 46 0.84 -1.85 1.02
CA ALA A 46 -0.34 -1.55 1.83
C ALA A 46 0.03 -0.98 3.21
N ARG A 47 1.04 -1.55 3.88
CA ARG A 47 1.55 -1.01 5.16
C ARG A 47 2.01 0.43 5.03
N LYS A 48 2.74 0.76 3.96
CA LYS A 48 3.18 2.14 3.71
C LYS A 48 2.03 3.11 3.48
N VAL A 49 0.96 2.67 2.82
CA VAL A 49 -0.23 3.52 2.65
C VAL A 49 -0.94 3.72 3.98
N LEU A 50 -1.08 2.68 4.81
CA LEU A 50 -1.67 2.80 6.15
C LEU A 50 -0.90 3.78 7.03
N ASP A 51 0.43 3.70 7.04
CA ASP A 51 1.27 4.63 7.79
C ASP A 51 1.09 6.07 7.27
N ALA A 52 1.09 6.27 5.95
CA ALA A 52 0.90 7.58 5.34
C ALA A 52 -0.50 8.18 5.62
N VAL A 53 -1.54 7.34 5.74
CA VAL A 53 -2.90 7.79 6.11
C VAL A 53 -2.98 8.14 7.59
N LYS A 54 -2.29 7.41 8.46
CA LYS A 54 -2.23 7.72 9.91
C LYS A 54 -1.44 8.98 10.24
N ASP A 55 -0.43 9.29 9.43
CA ASP A 55 0.40 10.50 9.58
C ASP A 55 -0.24 11.77 9.00
N LEU A 56 -1.39 11.66 8.30
CA LEU A 56 -2.12 12.83 7.80
C LEU A 56 -3.04 13.38 8.89
N PRO A 57 -2.88 14.66 9.31
CA PRO A 57 -3.85 15.30 10.20
C PRO A 57 -5.19 15.51 9.47
N ASP A 58 -6.29 15.24 10.19
CA ASP A 58 -7.69 15.41 9.72
C ASP A 58 -8.01 16.81 9.16
#